data_AF-A0A1Z9VKW8-F1
#
_entry.id   AF-A0A1Z9VKW8-F1
#
_cell.length_a   1.000
_cell.length_b   1.000
_cell.length_c   1.000
_cell.angle_alpha   90.00
_cell.angle_beta   90.00
_cell.angle_gamma   90.00
#
_symmetry.space_group_name_H-M   'P 1'
#
loop_
_entity.id
_entity.type
_entity.pdbx_description
1 polymer ?
#
loop_
_entity_poly.entity_id
_entity_poly.type
_entity_poly.pdbx_seq_one_letter_code
_entity_poly.pdbx_strand_id
1 'polypeptide(L)'
;MPKYKGAYKELLNEEETPQVEEVAAAPAQDQEEETFKKRYGDLRRHMQDSLKKKDQELAEIKAQLNDATKAQIKFPKSEDEVAQWVKKYPDVAKIIDTIAQKRVMEGVEMAKGTVNEANDRVKELEGKLKRTEAEKVLKSIHPDFDKIRADSKFHDWVMRQPQYIQDVLYKNNTDATAAARAIDLYKADRSKSSGSAKKSAATSVKNSGQSAVLANGKTRFSESAVAKMSGAEYERNETAIMEAMRDGTFEYDLSAGAR
;
A
#
# COMPACT_ATOMS: atom_id res chain seq x y z
N MET A 1 -54.10 23.07 -13.89
CA MET A 1 -55.21 23.48 -14.79
C MET A 1 -56.58 23.11 -14.20
N PRO A 2 -57.12 23.82 -13.19
CA PRO A 2 -58.41 23.48 -12.56
C PRO A 2 -59.49 24.56 -12.78
N LYS A 3 -59.43 25.37 -13.84
CA LYS A 3 -60.34 26.51 -14.05
C LYS A 3 -61.64 26.20 -14.84
N TYR A 4 -61.84 24.97 -15.30
CA TYR A 4 -62.94 24.66 -16.24
C TYR A 4 -64.01 23.67 -15.74
N LYS A 5 -63.95 23.22 -14.47
CA LYS A 5 -64.94 22.27 -13.93
C LYS A 5 -66.24 22.89 -13.40
N GLY A 6 -66.27 24.20 -13.17
CA GLY A 6 -67.46 24.93 -12.71
C GLY A 6 -68.33 25.51 -13.83
N ALA A 7 -67.70 25.95 -14.92
CA ALA A 7 -68.38 26.73 -15.97
C ALA A 7 -69.47 25.95 -16.73
N TYR A 8 -69.33 24.62 -16.86
CA TYR A 8 -70.35 23.81 -17.54
C TYR A 8 -71.61 23.56 -16.70
N LYS A 9 -71.54 23.69 -15.38
CA LYS A 9 -72.69 23.46 -14.49
C LYS A 9 -73.54 24.72 -14.33
N GLU A 10 -72.94 25.90 -14.41
CA GLU A 10 -73.64 27.19 -14.35
C GLU A 10 -74.40 27.49 -15.66
N LEU A 11 -73.84 27.18 -16.83
CA LEU A 11 -74.50 27.45 -18.12
C LEU A 11 -75.76 26.60 -18.40
N LEU A 12 -75.98 25.51 -17.66
CA LEU A 12 -77.14 24.62 -17.84
C LEU A 12 -78.33 25.00 -16.94
N ASN A 13 -78.15 25.92 -15.99
CA ASN A 13 -79.16 26.29 -14.99
C ASN A 13 -79.84 27.64 -15.29
N GLU A 14 -79.49 28.31 -16.39
CA GLU A 14 -79.91 29.68 -16.69
C GLU A 14 -80.88 29.81 -17.89
N GLU A 15 -81.34 28.71 -18.47
CA GLU A 15 -82.39 28.74 -19.50
C GLU A 15 -83.68 28.08 -19.01
N GLU A 16 -84.48 28.81 -18.23
CA GLU A 16 -85.90 28.53 -18.07
C GLU A 16 -86.66 29.83 -17.77
N THR A 17 -87.11 30.52 -18.82
CA THR A 17 -88.48 31.07 -18.93
C THR A 17 -88.73 31.56 -20.35
N PRO A 18 -89.42 30.79 -21.22
CA PRO A 18 -90.08 31.40 -22.36
C PRO A 18 -91.43 31.94 -21.89
N GLN A 19 -91.61 33.26 -22.00
CA GLN A 19 -92.92 33.90 -21.94
C GLN A 19 -93.77 33.34 -23.10
N VAL A 20 -94.92 32.77 -22.77
CA VAL A 20 -95.91 32.30 -23.75
C VAL A 20 -96.83 33.49 -24.05
N GLU A 21 -96.61 34.12 -25.19
CA GLU A 21 -97.54 35.10 -25.79
C GLU A 21 -98.38 34.34 -26.83
N GLU A 22 -99.67 34.25 -26.57
CA GLU A 22 -100.66 33.50 -27.36
C GLU A 22 -101.05 34.31 -28.60
N VAL A 23 -100.66 33.85 -29.79
CA VAL A 23 -101.23 34.34 -31.06
C VAL A 23 -101.50 33.16 -31.99
N ALA A 24 -102.78 32.92 -32.24
CA ALA A 24 -103.27 31.87 -33.12
C ALA A 24 -103.19 32.29 -34.60
N ALA A 25 -102.63 31.43 -35.48
CA ALA A 25 -103.24 30.99 -36.75
C ALA A 25 -102.29 30.13 -37.63
N ALA A 26 -102.71 28.88 -37.91
CA ALA A 26 -102.68 28.14 -39.19
C ALA A 26 -102.11 26.69 -39.13
N PRO A 27 -102.81 25.67 -39.69
CA PRO A 27 -102.61 24.26 -39.35
C PRO A 27 -101.64 23.53 -40.31
N ALA A 28 -100.39 23.96 -40.36
CA ALA A 28 -99.33 23.27 -41.14
C ALA A 28 -97.98 23.12 -40.40
N GLN A 29 -97.82 23.69 -39.21
CA GLN A 29 -96.54 23.68 -38.46
C GLN A 29 -96.44 22.61 -37.35
N ASP A 30 -97.56 22.02 -36.93
CA ASP A 30 -97.57 21.05 -35.81
C ASP A 30 -96.72 19.79 -36.06
N GLN A 31 -96.63 19.32 -37.30
CA GLN A 31 -95.82 18.13 -37.60
C GLN A 31 -94.32 18.41 -37.58
N GLU A 32 -93.89 19.57 -38.09
CA GLU A 32 -92.47 19.95 -38.09
C GLU A 32 -91.97 20.23 -36.68
N GLU A 33 -92.77 20.91 -35.84
CA GLU A 33 -92.47 21.17 -34.43
C GLU A 33 -92.40 19.90 -33.60
N GLU A 34 -93.29 18.93 -33.82
CA GLU A 34 -93.24 17.61 -33.18
C GLU A 34 -91.98 16.83 -33.56
N THR A 35 -91.54 16.89 -34.83
CA THR A 35 -90.26 16.27 -35.22
C THR A 35 -89.05 16.99 -34.64
N PHE A 36 -89.09 18.33 -34.53
CA PHE A 36 -88.03 19.12 -33.94
C PHE A 36 -87.87 18.84 -32.45
N LYS A 37 -88.99 18.76 -31.71
CA LYS A 37 -89.02 18.41 -30.28
C LYS A 37 -88.47 17.00 -30.03
N LYS A 38 -88.80 16.03 -30.90
CA LYS A 38 -88.24 14.68 -30.84
C LYS A 38 -86.74 14.67 -31.10
N ARG A 39 -86.26 15.39 -32.12
CA ARG A 39 -84.83 15.52 -32.42
C ARG A 39 -84.05 16.20 -31.29
N TYR A 40 -84.61 17.26 -30.71
CA TYR A 40 -84.00 17.96 -29.59
C TYR A 40 -83.95 17.10 -28.32
N GLY A 41 -85.03 16.36 -28.03
CA GLY A 41 -85.08 15.40 -26.94
C GLY A 41 -84.06 14.25 -27.09
N ASP A 42 -83.89 13.76 -28.32
CA ASP A 42 -82.90 12.73 -28.63
C ASP A 42 -81.46 13.26 -28.56
N LEU A 43 -81.22 14.47 -29.08
CA LEU A 43 -79.92 15.15 -28.97
C LEU A 43 -79.52 15.39 -27.51
N ARG A 44 -80.48 15.81 -26.67
CA ARG A 44 -80.26 15.99 -25.23
C ARG A 44 -79.92 14.67 -24.53
N ARG A 45 -80.62 13.58 -24.86
CA ARG A 45 -80.33 12.24 -24.34
C ARG A 45 -78.94 11.77 -24.76
N HIS A 46 -78.59 11.91 -26.05
CA HIS A 46 -77.27 11.56 -26.56
C HIS A 46 -76.14 12.38 -25.90
N MET A 47 -76.37 13.68 -25.67
CA MET A 47 -75.43 14.54 -24.95
C MET A 47 -75.26 14.07 -23.50
N GLN A 48 -76.37 13.76 -22.82
CA GLN A 48 -76.33 13.26 -21.44
C GLN A 48 -75.64 11.90 -21.34
N ASP A 49 -75.87 10.98 -22.29
CA ASP A 49 -75.22 9.68 -22.34
C ASP A 49 -73.73 9.80 -22.70
N SER A 50 -73.36 10.73 -23.57
CA SER A 50 -71.97 11.04 -23.90
C SER A 50 -71.21 11.59 -22.68
N LEU A 51 -71.84 12.48 -21.90
CA LEU A 51 -71.27 13.00 -20.66
C LEU A 51 -71.09 11.88 -19.62
N LYS A 52 -72.09 11.02 -19.43
CA LYS A 52 -71.99 9.86 -18.53
C LYS A 52 -70.86 8.91 -18.92
N LYS A 53 -70.71 8.60 -20.22
CA LYS A 53 -69.60 7.77 -20.72
C LYS A 53 -68.25 8.42 -20.43
N LYS A 54 -68.11 9.73 -20.67
CA LYS A 54 -66.86 10.45 -20.37
C LYS A 54 -66.57 10.52 -18.88
N ASP A 55 -67.59 10.66 -18.03
CA ASP A 55 -67.41 10.61 -16.58
C ASP A 55 -66.98 9.23 -16.09
N GLN A 56 -67.50 8.15 -16.70
CA GLN A 56 -67.07 6.78 -16.44
C GLN A 56 -65.62 6.56 -16.87
N GLU A 57 -65.24 6.94 -18.09
CA GLU A 57 -63.85 6.88 -18.58
C GLU A 57 -62.89 7.68 -17.69
N LEU A 58 -63.30 8.88 -17.24
CA LEU A 58 -62.51 9.69 -16.32
C LEU A 58 -62.38 9.05 -14.94
N ALA A 59 -63.40 8.33 -14.46
CA ALA A 59 -63.31 7.58 -13.22
C ALA A 59 -62.36 6.38 -13.35
N GLU A 60 -62.41 5.65 -14.47
CA GLU A 60 -61.51 4.54 -14.77
C GLU A 60 -60.06 4.99 -14.91
N ILE A 61 -59.80 6.06 -15.67
CA ILE A 61 -58.45 6.63 -15.82
C ILE A 61 -57.90 7.10 -14.46
N LYS A 62 -58.74 7.73 -13.62
CA LYS A 62 -58.33 8.12 -12.26
C LYS A 62 -58.05 6.92 -11.38
N ALA A 63 -58.83 5.85 -11.49
CA ALA A 63 -58.59 4.62 -10.75
C ALA A 63 -57.24 3.99 -11.16
N GLN A 64 -57.00 3.85 -12.48
CA GLN A 64 -55.73 3.35 -13.01
C GLN A 64 -54.55 4.24 -12.61
N LEU A 65 -54.70 5.56 -12.65
CA LEU A 65 -53.66 6.49 -12.23
C LEU A 65 -53.39 6.37 -10.72
N ASN A 66 -54.42 6.24 -9.90
CA ASN A 66 -54.30 6.03 -8.45
C ASN A 66 -53.64 4.70 -8.12
N ASP A 67 -53.90 3.64 -8.89
CA ASP A 67 -53.27 2.34 -8.68
C ASP A 67 -51.81 2.34 -9.14
N ALA A 68 -51.50 3.02 -10.25
CA ALA A 68 -50.13 3.23 -10.71
C ALA A 68 -49.31 4.12 -9.76
N THR A 69 -49.93 5.15 -9.17
CA THR A 69 -49.28 6.02 -8.17
C THR A 69 -49.22 5.39 -6.77
N LYS A 70 -50.14 4.49 -6.40
CA LYS A 70 -49.97 3.66 -5.20
C LYS A 70 -48.91 2.58 -5.36
N ALA A 71 -48.69 2.12 -6.59
CA ALA A 71 -47.54 1.31 -6.97
C ALA A 71 -46.23 2.11 -7.04
N GLN A 72 -46.23 3.39 -6.66
CA GLN A 72 -45.02 4.16 -6.42
C GLN A 72 -44.20 3.50 -5.32
N ILE A 73 -43.29 2.67 -5.81
CA ILE A 73 -42.17 1.96 -5.20
C ILE A 73 -42.01 2.32 -3.72
N LYS A 74 -42.66 1.54 -2.85
CA LYS A 74 -42.27 1.51 -1.44
C LYS A 74 -40.89 0.86 -1.39
N PHE A 75 -39.88 1.67 -1.09
CA PHE A 75 -38.53 1.15 -0.88
C PHE A 75 -38.53 0.24 0.36
N PRO A 76 -38.07 -1.01 0.23
CA PRO A 76 -37.98 -1.93 1.36
C PRO A 76 -37.02 -1.37 2.41
N LYS A 77 -37.39 -1.51 3.69
CA LYS A 77 -36.59 -0.97 4.82
C LYS A 77 -35.89 -2.06 5.64
N SER A 78 -36.27 -3.33 5.47
CA SER A 78 -35.66 -4.48 6.15
C SER A 78 -35.05 -5.48 5.16
N GLU A 79 -34.07 -6.27 5.61
CA GLU A 79 -33.38 -7.27 4.80
C GLU A 79 -34.34 -8.32 4.21
N ASP A 80 -35.34 -8.75 5.00
CA ASP A 80 -36.35 -9.72 4.55
C ASP A 80 -37.28 -9.13 3.48
N GLU A 81 -37.62 -7.84 3.58
CA GLU A 81 -38.41 -7.13 2.58
C GLU A 81 -37.62 -6.90 1.30
N VAL A 82 -36.31 -6.66 1.40
CA VAL A 82 -35.40 -6.54 0.24
C VAL A 82 -35.39 -7.85 -0.55
N ALA A 83 -35.30 -9.01 0.10
CA ALA A 83 -35.29 -10.30 -0.59
C ALA A 83 -36.58 -10.55 -1.40
N GLN A 84 -37.74 -10.16 -0.86
CA GLN A 84 -39.01 -10.25 -1.58
C GLN A 84 -39.12 -9.19 -2.69
N TRP A 85 -38.54 -8.01 -2.49
CA TRP A 85 -38.53 -6.93 -3.47
C TRP A 85 -37.62 -7.24 -4.66
N VAL A 86 -36.43 -7.80 -4.42
CA VAL A 86 -35.50 -8.29 -5.46
C VAL A 86 -36.18 -9.33 -6.35
N LYS A 87 -37.01 -10.21 -5.78
CA LYS A 87 -37.81 -11.18 -6.57
C LYS A 87 -38.88 -10.50 -7.43
N LYS A 88 -39.48 -9.41 -6.96
CA LYS A 88 -40.52 -8.66 -7.70
C LYS A 88 -39.93 -7.76 -8.79
N TYR A 89 -38.72 -7.23 -8.58
CA TYR A 89 -38.06 -6.29 -9.49
C TYR A 89 -36.59 -6.68 -9.75
N PRO A 90 -36.33 -7.81 -10.45
CA PRO A 90 -34.98 -8.33 -10.64
C PRO A 90 -34.07 -7.41 -11.47
N ASP A 91 -34.63 -6.68 -12.43
CA ASP A 91 -33.83 -5.78 -13.29
C ASP A 91 -33.39 -4.52 -12.55
N VAL A 92 -34.26 -3.97 -11.70
CA VAL A 92 -33.91 -2.82 -10.84
C VAL A 92 -32.89 -3.24 -9.78
N ALA A 93 -33.04 -4.43 -9.20
CA ALA A 93 -32.07 -4.98 -8.26
C ALA A 93 -30.67 -5.12 -8.89
N LYS A 94 -30.56 -5.69 -10.10
CA LYS A 94 -29.27 -5.79 -10.81
C LYS A 94 -28.61 -4.43 -11.07
N ILE A 95 -29.40 -3.41 -11.39
CA ILE A 95 -28.89 -2.04 -11.59
C ILE A 95 -28.35 -1.46 -10.27
N ILE A 96 -29.08 -1.65 -9.17
CA ILE A 96 -28.63 -1.17 -7.85
C ILE A 96 -27.39 -1.93 -7.40
N ASP A 97 -27.33 -3.25 -7.60
CA ASP A 97 -26.18 -4.08 -7.27
C ASP A 97 -24.95 -3.66 -8.08
N THR A 98 -25.09 -3.39 -9.37
CA THR A 98 -23.96 -2.91 -10.20
C THR A 98 -23.50 -1.51 -9.79
N ILE A 99 -24.41 -0.62 -9.40
CA ILE A 99 -24.06 0.70 -8.86
C ILE A 99 -23.36 0.55 -7.50
N ALA A 100 -23.86 -0.33 -6.62
CA ALA A 100 -23.26 -0.62 -5.32
C ALA A 100 -21.86 -1.22 -5.48
N GLN A 101 -21.69 -2.18 -6.39
CA GLN A 101 -20.38 -2.74 -6.73
C GLN A 101 -19.42 -1.67 -7.25
N LYS A 102 -19.84 -0.79 -8.17
CA LYS A 102 -19.02 0.33 -8.63
C LYS A 102 -18.60 1.24 -7.48
N ARG A 103 -19.52 1.62 -6.59
CA ARG A 103 -19.22 2.46 -5.42
C ARG A 103 -18.26 1.79 -4.44
N VAL A 104 -18.41 0.49 -4.22
CA VAL A 104 -17.48 -0.28 -3.39
C VAL A 104 -16.10 -0.33 -4.05
N MET A 105 -16.02 -0.57 -5.36
CA MET A 105 -14.75 -0.56 -6.10
C MET A 105 -14.07 0.81 -6.05
N GLU A 106 -14.81 1.90 -6.28
CA GLU A 106 -14.31 3.28 -6.12
C GLU A 106 -13.79 3.54 -4.70
N GLY A 107 -14.54 3.11 -3.69
CA GLY A 107 -14.13 3.20 -2.29
C GLY A 107 -12.84 2.42 -1.99
N VAL A 108 -12.71 1.22 -2.55
CA VAL A 108 -11.51 0.38 -2.45
C VAL A 108 -10.33 1.00 -3.19
N GLU A 109 -10.52 1.59 -4.37
CA GLU A 109 -9.46 2.27 -5.11
C GLU A 109 -8.97 3.51 -4.38
N MET A 110 -9.88 4.32 -3.85
CA MET A 110 -9.52 5.46 -3.00
C MET A 110 -8.77 5.00 -1.74
N ALA A 111 -9.25 3.95 -1.07
CA ALA A 111 -8.58 3.38 0.10
C ALA A 111 -7.20 2.79 -0.24
N LYS A 112 -7.03 2.17 -1.40
CA LYS A 112 -5.73 1.70 -1.88
C LYS A 112 -4.78 2.87 -2.12
N GLY A 113 -5.26 3.95 -2.73
CA GLY A 113 -4.48 5.17 -2.93
C GLY A 113 -3.95 5.73 -1.61
N THR A 114 -4.82 5.88 -0.60
CA THR A 114 -4.42 6.41 0.71
C THR A 114 -3.49 5.46 1.47
N VAL A 115 -3.73 4.15 1.41
CA VAL A 115 -2.84 3.14 2.02
C VAL A 115 -1.48 3.12 1.35
N ASN A 116 -1.41 3.24 0.02
CA ASN A 116 -0.15 3.32 -0.72
C ASN A 116 0.63 4.58 -0.33
N GLU A 117 -0.02 5.73 -0.30
CA GLU A 117 0.60 6.99 0.12
C GLU A 117 1.12 6.93 1.57
N ALA A 118 0.34 6.33 2.48
CA ALA A 118 0.76 6.11 3.85
C ALA A 118 1.97 5.16 3.93
N ASN A 119 1.96 4.06 3.18
CA ASN A 119 3.08 3.12 3.11
C ASN A 119 4.34 3.77 2.54
N ASP A 120 4.23 4.61 1.52
CA ASP A 120 5.37 5.31 0.93
C ASP A 120 5.97 6.31 1.93
N ARG A 121 5.13 7.05 2.67
CA ARG A 121 5.59 7.90 3.78
C ARG A 121 6.28 7.10 4.87
N VAL A 122 5.75 5.94 5.25
CA VAL A 122 6.38 5.07 6.25
C VAL A 122 7.75 4.60 5.77
N LYS A 123 7.88 4.14 4.51
CA LYS A 123 9.17 3.74 3.92
C LYS A 123 10.18 4.89 3.89
N GLU A 124 9.74 6.10 3.57
CA GLU A 124 10.61 7.29 3.60
C GLU A 124 11.11 7.59 5.02
N LEU A 125 10.21 7.51 6.02
CA LEU A 125 10.56 7.71 7.42
C LEU A 125 11.51 6.64 7.93
N GLU A 126 11.26 5.37 7.61
CA GLU A 126 12.16 4.25 7.93
C GLU A 126 13.54 4.45 7.28
N GLY A 127 13.57 4.88 6.02
CA GLY A 127 14.82 5.20 5.32
C GLY A 127 15.59 6.34 5.99
N LYS A 128 14.90 7.40 6.45
CA LYS A 128 15.52 8.50 7.21
C LYS A 128 16.03 8.02 8.56
N LEU A 129 15.24 7.23 9.29
CA LEU A 129 15.62 6.70 10.60
C LEU A 129 16.86 5.80 10.52
N LYS A 130 16.91 4.88 9.55
CA LYS A 130 18.08 4.02 9.34
C LYS A 130 19.34 4.83 9.02
N ARG A 131 19.21 5.92 8.26
CA ARG A 131 20.33 6.83 7.98
C ARG A 131 20.80 7.56 9.23
N THR A 132 19.89 8.14 10.01
CA THR A 132 20.28 8.88 11.22
C THR A 132 20.86 7.95 12.29
N GLU A 133 20.34 6.73 12.41
CA GLU A 133 20.89 5.69 13.26
C GLU A 133 22.31 5.29 12.81
N ALA A 134 22.50 5.04 11.52
CA ALA A 134 23.81 4.74 10.96
C ALA A 134 24.80 5.90 11.18
N GLU A 135 24.40 7.15 10.96
CA GLU A 135 25.24 8.33 11.23
C GLU A 135 25.61 8.44 12.71
N LYS A 136 24.68 8.15 13.63
CA LYS A 136 24.96 8.16 15.06
C LYS A 136 25.98 7.10 15.45
N VAL A 137 25.83 5.88 14.93
CA VAL A 137 26.79 4.78 15.15
C VAL A 137 28.14 5.13 14.52
N LEU A 138 28.16 5.74 13.34
CA LEU A 138 29.39 6.16 12.69
C LEU A 138 30.14 7.21 13.50
N LYS A 139 29.42 8.19 14.07
CA LYS A 139 29.98 9.23 14.93
C LYS A 139 30.49 8.70 16.26
N SER A 140 29.90 7.62 16.80
CA SER A 140 30.42 7.00 18.01
C SER A 140 31.74 6.26 17.77
N ILE A 141 31.90 5.64 16.59
CA ILE A 141 33.15 4.97 16.19
C ILE A 141 34.21 5.98 15.75
N HIS A 142 33.80 7.04 15.04
CA HIS A 142 34.68 8.09 14.53
C HIS A 142 34.13 9.49 14.86
N PRO A 143 34.49 10.05 16.02
CA PRO A 143 34.10 11.43 16.39
C PRO A 143 34.65 12.51 15.46
N ASP A 144 35.72 12.21 14.72
CA ASP A 144 36.35 13.08 13.73
C ASP A 144 35.74 12.97 12.33
N PHE A 145 34.72 12.12 12.15
CA PHE A 145 34.05 11.90 10.86
C PHE A 145 33.55 13.20 10.23
N ASP A 146 32.93 14.09 11.01
CA ASP A 146 32.41 15.37 10.50
C ASP A 146 33.52 16.25 9.89
N LYS A 147 34.73 16.19 10.44
CA LYS A 147 35.90 16.91 9.92
C LYS A 147 36.45 16.24 8.65
N ILE A 148 36.52 14.91 8.64
CA ILE A 148 36.98 14.13 7.48
C ILE A 148 36.04 14.32 6.29
N ARG A 149 34.73 14.30 6.53
CA ARG A 149 33.71 14.52 5.51
C ARG A 149 33.76 15.91 4.88
N ALA A 150 34.26 16.91 5.61
CA ALA A 150 34.43 18.27 5.10
C ALA A 150 35.78 18.50 4.38
N ASP A 151 36.73 17.56 4.48
CA ASP A 151 38.07 17.69 3.86
C ASP A 151 38.02 17.30 2.38
N SER A 152 38.40 18.22 1.49
CA SER A 152 38.51 17.95 0.04
C SER A 152 39.44 16.77 -0.25
N LYS A 153 40.51 16.58 0.55
CA LYS A 153 41.46 15.48 0.36
C LYS A 153 40.83 14.11 0.56
N PHE A 154 39.80 14.03 1.39
CA PHE A 154 39.05 12.79 1.58
C PHE A 154 38.28 12.43 0.32
N HIS A 155 37.57 13.39 -0.28
CA HIS A 155 36.85 13.19 -1.54
C HIS A 155 37.79 12.79 -2.69
N ASP A 156 38.95 13.44 -2.81
CA ASP A 156 39.97 13.09 -3.81
C ASP A 156 40.51 11.68 -3.62
N TRP A 157 40.69 11.25 -2.37
CA TRP A 157 41.08 9.89 -2.05
C TRP A 157 39.97 8.89 -2.41
N VAL A 158 38.70 9.17 -2.06
CA VAL A 158 37.56 8.28 -2.36
C VAL A 158 37.43 8.06 -3.87
N MET A 159 37.62 9.11 -4.69
CA MET A 159 37.55 9.01 -6.15
C MET A 159 38.59 8.05 -6.75
N ARG A 160 39.73 7.84 -6.06
CA ARG A 160 40.78 6.91 -6.48
C ARG A 160 40.55 5.48 -5.98
N GLN A 161 39.63 5.29 -5.04
CA GLN A 161 39.32 3.98 -4.50
C GLN A 161 38.43 3.17 -5.45
N PRO A 162 38.41 1.83 -5.34
CA PRO A 162 37.48 0.99 -6.08
C PRO A 162 36.01 1.35 -5.82
N GLN A 163 35.14 1.05 -6.79
CA GLN A 163 33.71 1.40 -6.74
C GLN A 163 33.00 0.95 -5.46
N TYR A 164 33.36 -0.22 -4.90
CA TYR A 164 32.73 -0.70 -3.67
C TYR A 164 32.96 0.23 -2.46
N ILE A 165 34.12 0.89 -2.35
CA ILE A 165 34.41 1.85 -1.27
C ILE A 165 33.64 3.15 -1.50
N GLN A 166 33.57 3.60 -2.75
CA GLN A 166 32.81 4.79 -3.12
C GLN A 166 31.32 4.61 -2.80
N ASP A 167 30.79 3.45 -3.15
CA ASP A 167 29.38 3.09 -2.93
C ASP A 167 29.04 3.02 -1.45
N VAL A 168 29.95 2.47 -0.62
CA VAL A 168 29.77 2.43 0.84
C VAL A 168 29.68 3.83 1.44
N LEU A 169 30.41 4.81 0.93
CA LEU A 169 30.45 6.16 1.49
C LEU A 169 29.35 7.09 0.95
N TYR A 170 28.94 6.94 -0.32
CA TYR A 170 27.98 7.85 -0.95
C TYR A 170 26.61 7.23 -1.26
N LYS A 171 26.55 5.93 -1.54
CA LYS A 171 25.28 5.26 -1.93
C LYS A 171 24.66 4.48 -0.77
N ASN A 172 25.45 3.82 0.05
CA ASN A 172 24.99 3.01 1.19
C ASN A 172 25.13 3.76 2.51
N ASN A 173 24.24 4.72 2.75
CA ASN A 173 24.20 5.49 3.99
C ASN A 173 23.50 4.76 5.16
N THR A 174 23.23 3.46 5.03
CA THR A 174 22.57 2.66 6.08
C THR A 174 23.53 1.73 6.83
N ASP A 175 24.68 1.40 6.25
CA ASP A 175 25.67 0.53 6.88
C ASP A 175 26.82 1.35 7.50
N ALA A 176 26.66 1.67 8.80
CA ALA A 176 27.67 2.39 9.55
C ALA A 176 29.00 1.62 9.67
N THR A 177 28.97 0.28 9.68
CA THR A 177 30.17 -0.53 9.90
C THR A 177 31.06 -0.56 8.66
N ALA A 178 30.45 -0.66 7.48
CA ALA A 178 31.18 -0.57 6.22
C ALA A 178 31.77 0.84 6.04
N ALA A 179 30.99 1.88 6.34
CA ALA A 179 31.47 3.26 6.29
C ALA A 179 32.63 3.52 7.26
N ALA A 180 32.56 2.99 8.49
CA ALA A 180 33.64 3.07 9.46
C ALA A 180 34.93 2.41 8.93
N ARG A 181 34.83 1.19 8.39
CA ARG A 181 35.99 0.51 7.79
C ARG A 181 36.62 1.29 6.63
N ALA A 182 35.80 1.95 5.81
CA ALA A 182 36.29 2.80 4.73
C ALA A 182 37.03 4.04 5.27
N ILE A 183 36.53 4.65 6.34
CA ILE A 183 37.20 5.78 7.02
C ILE A 183 38.51 5.33 7.68
N ASP A 184 38.55 4.14 8.28
CA ASP A 184 39.78 3.57 8.83
C ASP A 184 40.83 3.33 7.74
N LEU A 185 40.41 2.84 6.56
CA LEU A 185 41.29 2.70 5.40
C LEU A 185 41.91 4.04 5.00
N TYR A 186 41.10 5.10 4.95
CA TYR A 186 41.57 6.45 4.66
C TYR A 186 42.60 6.95 5.68
N LYS A 187 42.34 6.75 6.98
CA LYS A 187 43.28 7.12 8.05
C LYS A 187 44.58 6.32 7.97
N ALA A 188 44.49 5.02 7.66
CA ALA A 188 45.64 4.15 7.48
C ALA A 188 46.51 4.58 6.28
N ASP A 189 45.90 4.93 5.15
CA ASP A 189 46.62 5.40 3.97
C ASP A 189 47.27 6.77 4.19
N ARG A 190 46.58 7.67 4.89
CA ARG A 190 47.11 8.99 5.22
C ARG A 190 48.29 8.92 6.17
N SER A 191 48.27 8.02 7.15
CA SER A 191 49.40 7.81 8.07
C SER A 191 50.61 7.17 7.38
N LYS A 192 50.40 6.29 6.40
CA LYS A 192 51.47 5.75 5.54
C LYS A 192 52.08 6.82 4.62
N SER A 193 51.29 7.80 4.17
CA SER A 193 51.79 8.91 3.36
C SER A 193 52.60 9.93 4.17
N SER A 194 52.36 10.08 5.48
CA SER A 194 53.12 11.00 6.34
C SER A 194 54.36 10.37 6.98
N GLY A 195 54.43 9.05 7.04
CA GLY A 195 55.62 8.33 7.47
C GLY A 195 56.53 8.07 6.28
N SER A 196 57.68 8.73 6.22
CA SER A 196 58.81 8.22 5.44
C SER A 196 58.91 6.72 5.72
N ALA A 197 58.86 5.89 4.68
CA ALA A 197 59.05 4.46 4.81
C ALA A 197 60.42 4.21 5.46
N LYS A 198 60.46 4.08 6.80
CA LYS A 198 61.61 3.51 7.47
C LYS A 198 61.65 2.06 7.02
N LYS A 199 62.61 1.84 6.14
CA LYS A 199 63.07 0.63 5.50
C LYS A 199 63.43 -0.42 6.56
N SER A 200 62.44 -0.96 7.25
CA SER A 200 62.63 -1.95 8.33
C SER A 200 61.67 -3.15 8.22
N ALA A 201 60.82 -3.20 7.20
CA ALA A 201 59.99 -4.38 6.93
C ALA A 201 60.79 -5.55 6.30
N ALA A 202 62.01 -5.31 5.81
CA ALA A 202 62.84 -6.34 5.17
C ALA A 202 63.66 -7.20 6.16
N THR A 203 63.67 -6.89 7.45
CA THR A 203 64.48 -7.64 8.45
C THR A 203 63.71 -8.71 9.22
N SER A 204 62.42 -8.92 8.93
CA SER A 204 61.57 -9.86 9.70
C SER A 204 61.04 -11.04 8.89
N VAL A 205 61.82 -11.53 7.94
CA VAL A 205 61.64 -12.86 7.33
C VAL A 205 62.90 -13.69 7.58
N LYS A 206 63.13 -14.06 8.84
CA LYS A 206 64.01 -15.18 9.18
C LYS A 206 63.16 -16.45 9.07
N ASN A 207 63.33 -17.12 7.94
CA ASN A 207 63.06 -18.53 7.67
C ASN A 207 62.16 -19.25 8.70
N SER A 208 60.86 -19.30 8.43
CA SER A 208 59.94 -20.19 9.14
C SER A 208 60.20 -21.61 8.65
N GLY A 209 61.09 -22.32 9.34
CA GLY A 209 61.17 -23.77 9.27
C GLY A 209 59.94 -24.34 9.96
N GLN A 210 59.14 -25.10 9.21
CA GLN A 210 57.99 -25.84 9.74
C GLN A 210 58.39 -26.63 10.99
N SER A 211 57.65 -26.44 12.07
CA SER A 211 57.48 -27.46 13.09
C SER A 211 56.08 -27.28 13.66
N ALA A 212 55.19 -28.12 13.15
CA ALA A 212 53.85 -28.28 13.66
C ALA A 212 53.90 -29.27 14.84
N VAL A 213 53.47 -28.79 16.01
CA VAL A 213 52.81 -29.53 17.12
C VAL A 213 53.74 -30.51 17.87
N LEU A 214 53.93 -30.39 19.20
CA LEU A 214 53.03 -31.02 20.17
C LEU A 214 53.16 -30.44 21.60
N ALA A 215 51.98 -30.23 22.20
CA ALA A 215 51.59 -30.52 23.58
C ALA A 215 52.55 -30.23 24.75
N ASN A 216 52.31 -29.11 25.44
CA ASN A 216 52.19 -29.01 26.91
C ASN A 216 53.19 -29.72 27.85
N GLY A 217 54.43 -29.93 27.43
CA GLY A 217 55.56 -30.20 28.30
C GLY A 217 56.73 -29.34 27.84
N LYS A 218 57.20 -28.39 28.64
CA LYS A 218 58.38 -27.57 28.30
C LYS A 218 59.59 -28.52 28.16
N THR A 219 59.97 -28.84 26.94
CA THR A 219 61.22 -29.56 26.66
C THR A 219 62.38 -28.70 27.18
N ARG A 220 63.24 -29.29 28.00
CA ARG A 220 64.34 -28.57 28.68
C ARG A 220 65.60 -28.56 27.81
N PHE A 221 65.83 -29.64 27.06
CA PHE A 221 66.98 -29.82 26.16
C PHE A 221 66.56 -30.66 24.95
N SER A 222 67.19 -30.41 23.79
CA SER A 222 67.05 -31.22 22.57
C SER A 222 68.37 -31.87 22.18
N GLU A 223 68.31 -32.99 21.47
CA GLU A 223 69.47 -33.75 20.98
C GLU A 223 70.38 -32.88 20.09
N SER A 224 69.79 -32.10 19.17
CA SER A 224 70.55 -31.17 18.33
C SER A 224 71.19 -30.02 19.12
N ALA A 225 70.63 -29.61 20.27
CA ALA A 225 71.23 -28.61 21.13
C ALA A 225 72.45 -29.19 21.86
N VAL A 226 72.33 -30.40 22.41
CA VAL A 226 73.45 -31.10 23.07
C VAL A 226 74.57 -31.43 22.08
N ALA A 227 74.24 -31.86 20.85
CA ALA A 227 75.22 -32.15 19.81
C ALA A 227 76.03 -30.92 19.36
N LYS A 228 75.49 -29.71 19.55
CA LYS A 228 76.14 -28.44 19.22
C LYS A 228 76.91 -27.82 20.39
N MET A 229 76.75 -28.35 21.61
CA MET A 229 77.46 -27.84 22.78
C MET A 229 78.95 -28.20 22.71
N SER A 230 79.79 -27.29 23.19
CA SER A 230 81.20 -27.58 23.42
C SER A 230 81.36 -28.59 24.58
N GLY A 231 82.44 -29.37 24.61
CA GLY A 231 82.70 -30.32 25.70
C GLY A 231 82.65 -29.68 27.09
N ALA A 232 83.14 -28.44 27.23
CA ALA A 232 83.07 -27.70 28.49
C ALA A 232 81.65 -27.24 28.87
N GLU A 233 80.77 -27.04 27.90
CA GLU A 233 79.35 -26.71 28.14
C GLU A 233 78.54 -27.97 28.46
N TYR A 234 78.90 -29.09 27.84
CA TYR A 234 78.33 -30.39 28.15
C TYR A 234 78.63 -30.79 29.59
N GLU A 235 79.89 -30.72 30.04
CA GLU A 235 80.26 -31.05 31.43
C GLU A 235 79.51 -30.20 32.47
N ARG A 236 79.27 -28.91 32.18
CA ARG A 236 78.52 -28.03 33.07
C ARG A 236 77.04 -28.39 33.17
N ASN A 237 76.48 -28.91 32.08
CA ASN A 237 75.05 -29.21 31.96
C ASN A 237 74.77 -30.73 32.04
N GLU A 238 75.78 -31.56 32.28
CA GLU A 238 75.70 -33.02 32.20
C GLU A 238 74.61 -33.58 33.09
N THR A 239 74.55 -33.11 34.35
CA THR A 239 73.53 -33.53 35.31
C THR A 239 72.12 -33.17 34.87
N ALA A 240 71.93 -31.97 34.32
CA ALA A 240 70.63 -31.48 33.85
C ALA A 240 70.17 -32.18 32.56
N ILE A 241 71.12 -32.54 31.68
CA ILE A 241 70.84 -33.31 30.46
C ILE A 241 70.43 -34.75 30.83
N MET A 242 71.14 -35.37 31.77
CA MET A 242 70.81 -36.72 32.27
C MET A 242 69.46 -36.77 33.00
N GLU A 243 69.14 -35.75 33.80
CA GLU A 243 67.84 -35.60 34.46
C GLU A 243 66.72 -35.41 33.44
N ALA A 244 66.91 -34.55 32.42
CA ALA A 244 65.94 -34.36 31.34
C ALA A 244 65.68 -35.65 30.55
N MET A 245 66.71 -36.48 30.32
CA MET A 245 66.55 -37.79 29.67
C MET A 245 65.77 -38.77 30.56
N ARG A 246 65.95 -38.72 31.88
CA ARG A 246 65.23 -39.58 32.85
C ARG A 246 63.76 -39.17 33.02
N ASP A 247 63.50 -37.87 33.04
CA ASP A 247 62.16 -37.30 33.25
C ASP A 247 61.33 -37.28 31.96
N GLY A 248 61.90 -37.70 30.82
CA GLY A 248 61.23 -37.70 29.53
C GLY A 248 60.96 -36.30 28.96
N THR A 249 61.69 -35.29 29.44
CA THR A 249 61.60 -33.89 28.96
C THR A 249 62.71 -33.53 27.96
N PHE A 250 63.49 -34.53 27.56
CA PHE A 250 64.49 -34.46 26.51
C PHE A 250 63.89 -34.76 25.13
N GLU A 251 64.13 -33.88 24.17
CA GLU A 251 63.62 -34.01 22.81
C GLU A 251 64.66 -34.67 21.88
N TYR A 252 64.34 -35.87 21.41
CA TYR A 252 65.19 -36.66 20.49
C TYR A 252 64.95 -36.26 19.03
N ASP A 253 65.35 -35.07 18.62
CA ASP A 253 65.06 -34.55 17.28
C ASP A 253 65.93 -35.16 16.16
N LEU A 254 67.15 -35.61 16.45
CA LEU A 254 68.04 -36.22 15.47
C LEU A 254 67.80 -37.73 15.29
N SER A 255 67.47 -38.43 16.39
CA SER A 255 67.26 -39.88 16.37
C SER A 255 65.81 -40.33 16.21
N ALA A 256 64.81 -39.46 16.44
CA ALA A 256 63.39 -39.83 16.27
C ALA A 256 62.92 -39.94 14.82
N GLY A 257 63.67 -39.43 13.84
CA GLY A 257 63.36 -39.60 12.41
C GLY A 257 63.54 -41.03 11.87
N ALA A 258 64.03 -41.97 12.70
CA ALA A 258 64.33 -43.35 12.31
C ALA A 258 63.45 -44.42 13.00
N ARG A 259 62.28 -44.04 13.54
CA ARG A 259 61.31 -44.98 14.13
C ARG A 259 59.91 -44.81 13.55
#